data_AF-A0A512UEQ1-F1
#
_entry.id   AF-A0A512UEQ1-F1
#
_cell.length_a   1.000
_cell.length_b   1.000
_cell.length_c   1.000
_cell.angle_alpha   90.00
_cell.angle_beta   90.00
_cell.angle_gamma   90.00
#
_symmetry.space_group_name_H-M   'P 1'
#
loop_
_entity.id
_entity.type
_entity.pdbx_description
1 polymer ?
#
loop_
_entity_poly.entity_id
_entity_poly.type
_entity_poly.pdbx_seq_one_letter_code
_entity_poly.pdbx_strand_id
1 'polypeptide(L)'
;MLSTGAGSTKNVLNSLDSLRARSKANPNSIIDRQLYKTFILNKDLLRTAYDKLKSKPGMMTPGINPTTLDGMSEERLDAIISKLSDNSFQFSPGKRIMIPKSNGKLRPLTLACFDEIPHDKLISLLSNKISDQRFIELIRKSLNAGYLFKYTRKTDIIGTPQGSIISPILANIYLHELDLFIMKLKDEFDFKGKYSFYDSKYRSIQHKLHRSRKLGLDSLTLRKLAIELRNHNRDYKNEFTRKLQYIRYADD
;
A
#
# COMPACT_ATOMS: atom_id res chain seq x y z
N MET A 1 1.11 -36.30 10.55
CA MET A 1 1.21 -35.50 9.31
C MET A 1 -0.16 -35.44 8.67
N LEU A 2 -0.65 -34.24 8.40
CA LEU A 2 -1.93 -34.02 7.73
C LEU A 2 -1.78 -34.48 6.27
N SER A 3 -2.26 -35.68 5.94
CA SER A 3 -2.16 -36.29 4.61
C SER A 3 -3.53 -36.26 3.92
N THR A 4 -3.65 -35.46 2.86
CA THR A 4 -4.66 -35.59 1.81
C THR A 4 -3.98 -35.29 0.47
N GLY A 5 -4.46 -35.96 -0.58
CA GLY A 5 -3.78 -36.11 -1.86
C GLY A 5 -3.38 -34.79 -2.53
N ALA A 6 -2.17 -34.76 -3.08
CA ALA A 6 -1.59 -33.65 -3.82
C ALA A 6 -2.48 -33.08 -4.95
N GLY A 7 -3.57 -33.76 -5.34
CA GLY A 7 -4.54 -33.27 -6.32
C GLY A 7 -5.45 -32.16 -5.79
N SER A 8 -5.93 -32.23 -4.55
CA SER A 8 -6.89 -31.23 -4.03
C SER A 8 -6.24 -29.87 -3.79
N THR A 9 -5.03 -29.88 -3.24
CA THR A 9 -4.22 -28.67 -3.04
C THR A 9 -3.86 -27.98 -4.35
N LYS A 10 -3.51 -28.75 -5.40
CA LYS A 10 -3.29 -28.21 -6.74
C LYS A 10 -4.53 -27.51 -7.32
N ASN A 11 -5.72 -28.09 -7.14
CA ASN A 11 -6.97 -27.49 -7.63
C ASN A 11 -7.27 -26.14 -6.98
N VAL A 12 -7.03 -26.01 -5.67
CA VAL A 12 -7.22 -24.75 -4.94
C VAL A 12 -6.23 -23.68 -5.41
N LEU A 13 -4.95 -24.03 -5.56
CA LEU A 13 -3.93 -23.10 -6.05
C LEU A 13 -4.23 -22.63 -7.48
N ASN A 14 -4.63 -23.55 -8.37
CA ASN A 14 -5.05 -23.20 -9.73
C ASN A 14 -6.26 -22.25 -9.73
N SER A 15 -7.20 -22.43 -8.80
CA SER A 15 -8.36 -21.55 -8.65
C SER A 15 -7.96 -20.14 -8.18
N LEU A 16 -6.96 -20.03 -7.30
CA LEU A 16 -6.37 -18.75 -6.89
C LEU A 16 -5.61 -18.08 -8.04
N ASP A 17 -4.84 -18.85 -8.81
CA ASP A 17 -4.09 -18.32 -9.96
C ASP A 17 -5.05 -17.84 -11.07
N SER A 18 -6.14 -18.56 -11.31
CA SER A 18 -7.22 -18.13 -12.20
C SER A 18 -7.84 -16.80 -11.73
N LEU A 19 -8.12 -16.67 -10.43
CA LEU A 19 -8.63 -15.41 -9.86
C LEU A 19 -7.62 -14.27 -10.09
N ARG A 20 -6.35 -14.51 -9.79
CA ARG A 20 -5.27 -13.53 -9.97
C ARG A 20 -5.12 -13.10 -11.43
N ALA A 21 -5.14 -14.05 -12.36
CA ALA A 21 -5.04 -13.78 -13.80
C ALA A 21 -6.21 -12.92 -14.29
N ARG A 22 -7.45 -13.23 -13.85
CA ARG A 22 -8.63 -12.44 -14.18
C ARG A 22 -8.54 -11.02 -13.63
N SER A 23 -8.15 -10.85 -12.37
CA SER A 23 -7.97 -9.51 -11.77
C SER A 23 -6.88 -8.70 -12.46
N LYS A 24 -5.80 -9.35 -12.92
CA LYS A 24 -4.75 -8.68 -13.70
C LYS A 24 -5.23 -8.26 -15.09
N ALA A 25 -6.03 -9.08 -15.75
CA ALA A 25 -6.62 -8.75 -17.06
C ALA A 25 -7.67 -7.64 -16.96
N ASN A 26 -8.43 -7.58 -15.85
CA ASN A 26 -9.53 -6.65 -15.65
C ASN A 26 -9.40 -5.90 -14.31
N PRO A 27 -8.44 -4.96 -14.16
CA PRO A 27 -8.12 -4.31 -12.89
C PRO A 27 -9.26 -3.45 -12.32
N ASN A 28 -10.16 -2.97 -13.17
CA ASN A 28 -11.30 -2.15 -12.77
C ASN A 28 -12.59 -2.94 -12.54
N SER A 29 -12.59 -4.25 -12.81
CA SER A 29 -13.77 -5.09 -12.61
C SER A 29 -14.03 -5.36 -11.13
N ILE A 30 -15.31 -5.45 -10.77
CA ILE A 30 -15.74 -5.91 -9.44
C ILE A 30 -15.44 -7.41 -9.33
N ILE A 31 -14.90 -7.81 -8.17
CA ILE A 31 -14.71 -9.21 -7.81
C ILE A 31 -16.03 -9.72 -7.26
N ASP A 32 -16.79 -10.36 -8.14
CA ASP A 32 -18.16 -10.83 -7.94
C ASP A 32 -18.28 -12.27 -7.43
N ARG A 33 -17.15 -12.91 -7.14
CA ARG A 33 -17.11 -14.31 -6.72
C ARG A 33 -17.54 -14.47 -5.26
N GLN A 34 -18.09 -15.63 -4.94
CA GLN A 34 -18.33 -16.09 -3.56
C GLN A 34 -17.00 -16.44 -2.86
N LEU A 35 -16.08 -15.47 -2.74
CA LEU A 35 -14.74 -15.65 -2.18
C LEU A 35 -14.76 -16.35 -0.82
N TYR A 36 -15.72 -15.99 0.03
CA TYR A 36 -15.91 -16.59 1.33
C TYR A 36 -16.20 -18.09 1.22
N LYS A 37 -17.20 -18.45 0.40
CA LYS A 37 -17.60 -19.86 0.22
C LYS A 37 -16.53 -20.67 -0.50
N THR A 38 -15.94 -20.12 -1.57
CA THR A 38 -15.01 -20.84 -2.44
C THR A 38 -13.63 -21.01 -1.82
N PHE A 39 -13.14 -20.00 -1.10
CA PHE A 39 -11.77 -19.98 -0.58
C PHE A 39 -11.73 -20.07 0.95
N ILE A 40 -12.46 -19.21 1.67
CA ILE A 40 -12.34 -19.16 3.14
C ILE A 40 -12.86 -20.43 3.83
N LEU A 41 -13.97 -21.00 3.34
CA LEU A 41 -14.49 -22.27 3.85
C LEU A 41 -13.74 -23.50 3.31
N ASN A 42 -12.76 -23.31 2.41
CA ASN A 42 -12.03 -24.42 1.82
C ASN A 42 -10.91 -24.89 2.76
N LYS A 43 -11.09 -26.11 3.28
CA LYS A 43 -10.14 -26.75 4.21
C LYS A 43 -8.73 -26.90 3.64
N ASP A 44 -8.61 -27.28 2.37
CA ASP A 44 -7.31 -27.46 1.71
C ASP A 44 -6.56 -26.13 1.57
N LEU A 45 -7.29 -25.02 1.37
CA LEU A 45 -6.69 -23.70 1.35
C LEU A 45 -6.12 -23.34 2.73
N LEU A 46 -6.94 -23.50 3.78
CA LEU A 46 -6.53 -23.19 5.15
C LEU A 46 -5.32 -24.01 5.58
N ARG A 47 -5.30 -25.30 5.23
CA ARG A 47 -4.15 -26.18 5.49
C ARG A 47 -2.91 -25.76 4.70
N THR A 48 -3.07 -25.43 3.41
CA THR A 48 -1.95 -24.93 2.60
C THR A 48 -1.39 -23.61 3.15
N ALA A 49 -2.26 -22.72 3.62
CA ALA A 49 -1.85 -21.48 4.28
C ALA A 49 -1.09 -21.80 5.58
N TYR A 50 -1.61 -22.70 6.41
CA TYR A 50 -0.95 -23.15 7.63
C TYR A 50 0.45 -23.71 7.36
N ASP A 51 0.58 -24.59 6.37
CA ASP A 51 1.87 -25.21 6.00
C ASP A 51 2.91 -24.19 5.52
N LYS A 52 2.47 -23.11 4.86
CA LYS A 52 3.34 -21.99 4.46
C LYS A 52 3.73 -21.08 5.63
N LEU A 53 2.94 -21.05 6.71
CA LEU A 53 3.17 -20.19 7.86
C LEU A 53 4.00 -20.86 8.93
N LYS A 54 3.77 -22.15 9.21
CA LYS A 54 4.49 -22.90 10.25
C LYS A 54 6.01 -22.90 10.08
N SER A 55 6.50 -22.76 8.85
CA SER A 55 7.92 -22.78 8.52
C SER A 55 8.62 -21.41 8.68
N LYS A 56 7.89 -20.33 8.98
CA LYS A 56 8.48 -18.99 9.09
C LYS A 56 9.01 -18.72 10.52
N PRO A 57 10.22 -18.14 10.65
CA PRO A 57 10.77 -17.78 11.96
C PRO A 57 9.87 -16.74 12.66
N GLY A 58 9.62 -16.93 13.96
CA GLY A 58 8.76 -16.05 14.76
C GLY A 58 7.32 -16.55 14.94
N MET A 59 6.84 -17.51 14.15
CA MET A 59 5.49 -18.11 14.31
C MET A 59 5.37 -19.02 15.55
N MET A 60 6.47 -19.56 16.07
CA MET A 60 6.47 -20.33 17.32
C MET A 60 6.38 -19.43 18.58
N THR A 61 6.24 -18.12 18.41
CA THR A 61 6.11 -17.19 19.54
C THR A 61 4.70 -17.33 20.13
N PRO A 62 4.55 -17.74 21.40
CA PRO A 62 3.24 -17.93 22.00
C PRO A 62 2.44 -16.63 22.00
N GLY A 63 1.16 -16.75 21.66
CA GLY A 63 0.21 -15.64 21.65
C GLY A 63 -0.20 -15.22 23.06
N ILE A 64 -1.46 -14.79 23.21
CA ILE A 64 -2.04 -14.48 24.54
C ILE A 64 -2.30 -15.77 25.31
N ASN A 65 -2.77 -16.81 24.62
CA ASN A 65 -2.90 -18.14 25.20
C ASN A 65 -1.56 -18.89 25.07
N PRO A 66 -1.17 -19.69 26.08
CA PRO A 66 0.06 -20.48 26.06
C PRO A 66 0.03 -21.64 25.04
N THR A 67 -1.03 -21.75 24.24
CA THR A 67 -1.10 -22.71 23.14
C THR A 67 -0.19 -22.27 22.00
N THR A 68 0.99 -22.89 21.93
CA THR A 68 1.90 -22.82 20.78
C THR A 68 1.23 -23.39 19.53
N LEU A 69 1.77 -23.06 18.36
CA LEU A 69 1.26 -23.49 17.05
C LEU A 69 1.23 -25.03 16.85
N ASP A 70 1.83 -25.81 17.75
CA ASP A 70 1.81 -27.28 17.76
C ASP A 70 0.40 -27.89 17.97
N GLY A 71 -0.58 -27.09 18.40
CA GLY A 71 -1.97 -27.50 18.65
C GLY A 71 -2.92 -27.38 17.46
N MET A 72 -2.43 -27.37 16.22
CA MET A 72 -3.29 -27.36 15.02
C MET A 72 -3.54 -28.79 14.52
N SER A 73 -4.63 -29.39 14.99
CA SER A 73 -5.16 -30.66 14.50
C SER A 73 -6.17 -30.45 13.36
N GLU A 74 -6.47 -31.50 12.60
CA GLU A 74 -7.60 -31.50 11.65
C GLU A 74 -8.91 -31.11 12.34
N GLU A 75 -9.13 -31.60 13.57
CA GLU A 75 -10.31 -31.29 14.38
C GLU A 75 -10.43 -29.79 14.68
N ARG A 76 -9.30 -29.13 14.95
CA ARG A 76 -9.29 -27.68 15.17
C ARG A 76 -9.57 -26.91 13.88
N LEU A 77 -9.07 -27.37 12.73
CA LEU A 77 -9.43 -26.80 11.43
C LEU A 77 -10.93 -26.95 11.17
N ASP A 78 -11.50 -28.12 11.44
CA ASP A 78 -12.94 -28.37 11.28
C ASP A 78 -13.78 -27.50 12.21
N ALA A 79 -13.35 -27.33 13.46
CA ALA A 79 -14.01 -26.42 14.40
C ALA A 79 -13.95 -24.95 13.94
N ILE A 80 -12.84 -24.52 13.35
CA ILE A 80 -12.72 -23.17 12.77
C ILE A 80 -13.63 -23.02 11.56
N ILE A 81 -13.66 -23.99 10.64
CA ILE A 81 -14.52 -23.96 9.46
C ILE A 81 -15.99 -23.94 9.86
N SER A 82 -16.38 -24.72 10.87
CA SER A 82 -17.73 -24.70 11.44
C SER A 82 -18.11 -23.30 11.93
N LYS A 83 -17.23 -22.66 12.73
CA LYS A 83 -17.44 -21.28 13.20
C LYS A 83 -17.41 -20.23 12.08
N LEU A 84 -16.69 -20.47 10.99
CA LEU A 84 -16.70 -19.61 9.81
C LEU A 84 -17.99 -19.79 9.02
N SER A 85 -18.53 -21.01 8.97
CA SER A 85 -19.74 -21.34 8.22
C SER A 85 -21.01 -20.73 8.84
N ASP A 86 -21.08 -20.68 10.16
CA ASP A 86 -22.19 -20.09 10.93
C ASP A 86 -21.99 -18.61 11.29
N ASN A 87 -20.90 -18.00 10.79
CA ASN A 87 -20.49 -16.63 11.09
C ASN A 87 -20.24 -16.31 12.58
N SER A 88 -20.10 -17.32 13.46
CA SER A 88 -19.78 -17.13 14.89
C SER A 88 -18.30 -16.88 15.16
N PHE A 89 -17.43 -17.08 14.16
CA PHE A 89 -15.99 -16.88 14.30
C PHE A 89 -15.63 -15.45 14.74
N GLN A 90 -14.70 -15.37 15.70
CA GLN A 90 -14.13 -14.12 16.23
C GLN A 90 -12.61 -14.26 16.33
N PHE A 91 -11.90 -13.21 15.93
CA PHE A 91 -10.44 -13.14 16.07
C PHE A 91 -10.05 -12.86 17.52
N SER A 92 -8.95 -13.47 17.95
CA SER A 92 -8.33 -13.13 19.23
C SER A 92 -7.54 -11.82 19.13
N PRO A 93 -7.48 -11.01 20.19
CA PRO A 93 -6.69 -9.77 20.18
C PRO A 93 -5.21 -10.06 19.93
N GLY A 94 -4.53 -9.16 19.21
CA GLY A 94 -3.08 -9.24 19.00
C GLY A 94 -2.30 -8.91 20.28
N LYS A 95 -1.07 -9.39 20.42
CA LYS A 95 -0.19 -9.05 21.55
C LYS A 95 0.75 -7.91 21.15
N ARG A 96 0.68 -6.76 21.82
CA ARG A 96 1.55 -5.61 21.52
C ARG A 96 2.84 -5.68 22.37
N ILE A 97 3.99 -5.80 21.70
CA ILE A 97 5.31 -5.89 22.32
C ILE A 97 6.11 -4.61 21.99
N MET A 98 6.84 -4.09 22.98
CA MET A 98 7.75 -2.96 22.81
C MET A 98 9.16 -3.47 22.50
N ILE A 99 9.82 -2.88 21.51
CA ILE A 99 11.17 -3.22 21.08
C ILE A 99 12.07 -1.99 21.27
N PRO A 100 13.29 -2.16 21.80
CA PRO A 100 14.23 -1.05 21.94
C PRO A 100 14.69 -0.56 20.57
N LYS A 101 14.74 0.76 20.41
CA LYS A 101 15.47 1.42 19.32
C LYS A 101 16.95 1.51 19.68
N SER A 102 17.79 1.77 18.67
CA SER A 102 19.22 2.06 18.84
C SER A 102 19.51 3.23 19.78
N ASN A 103 18.56 4.17 19.92
CA ASN A 103 18.65 5.32 20.82
C ASN A 103 18.08 5.08 22.23
N GLY A 104 17.83 3.81 22.61
CA GLY A 104 17.32 3.42 23.93
C GLY A 104 15.82 3.66 24.14
N LYS A 105 15.14 4.42 23.26
CA LYS A 105 13.69 4.60 23.34
C LYS A 105 12.98 3.32 22.90
N LEU A 106 11.88 2.99 23.57
CA LEU A 106 11.04 1.88 23.15
C LEU A 106 10.12 2.32 22.00
N ARG A 107 9.94 1.45 21.01
CA ARG A 107 8.83 1.56 20.05
C ARG A 107 7.92 0.36 20.18
N PRO A 108 6.60 0.52 19.98
CA PRO A 108 5.80 -0.63 19.62
C PRO A 108 6.36 -1.22 18.32
N LEU A 109 6.22 -2.52 18.11
CA LEU A 109 6.65 -3.16 16.87
C LEU A 109 5.96 -2.54 15.62
N THR A 110 4.93 -1.69 15.78
CA THR A 110 4.08 -1.16 14.70
C THR A 110 4.79 -0.14 13.81
N LEU A 111 4.37 -0.09 12.54
CA LEU A 111 4.52 1.09 11.72
C LEU A 111 3.48 2.13 12.17
N ALA A 112 3.92 3.35 12.44
CA ALA A 112 3.09 4.41 13.03
C ALA A 112 1.81 4.71 12.23
N CYS A 113 1.83 4.58 10.90
CA CYS A 113 0.70 4.94 10.05
C CYS A 113 -0.50 3.99 10.17
N PHE A 114 -0.32 2.77 10.68
CA PHE A 114 -1.38 1.76 10.68
C PHE A 114 -2.36 1.91 11.84
N ASP A 115 -1.91 2.45 12.97
CA ASP A 115 -2.72 2.70 14.18
C ASP A 115 -3.76 3.82 13.97
N GLU A 116 -3.73 4.54 12.83
CA GLU A 116 -4.60 5.69 12.57
C GLU A 116 -5.54 5.50 11.36
N ILE A 117 -5.51 4.33 10.70
CA ILE A 117 -6.36 4.08 9.53
C ILE A 117 -7.83 3.95 9.97
N PRO A 118 -8.75 4.80 9.47
CA PRO A 118 -10.17 4.68 9.78
C PRO A 118 -10.76 3.42 9.13
N HIS A 119 -11.23 2.49 9.97
CA HIS A 119 -11.72 1.18 9.52
C HIS A 119 -12.88 1.30 8.53
N ASP A 120 -13.82 2.23 8.75
CA ASP A 120 -14.98 2.36 7.88
C ASP A 120 -14.62 2.78 6.46
N LYS A 121 -13.61 3.64 6.30
CA LYS A 121 -13.11 4.01 4.96
C LYS A 121 -12.38 2.84 4.30
N LEU A 122 -11.57 2.09 5.04
CA LEU A 122 -10.91 0.90 4.50
C LEU A 122 -11.94 -0.15 4.05
N ILE A 123 -12.98 -0.37 4.85
CA ILE A 123 -14.07 -1.30 4.51
C ILE A 123 -14.85 -0.81 3.29
N SER A 124 -15.14 0.48 3.17
CA SER A 124 -15.85 1.01 1.98
C SER A 124 -15.02 0.85 0.70
N LEU A 125 -13.70 1.10 0.76
CA LEU A 125 -12.79 0.87 -0.37
C LEU A 125 -12.76 -0.59 -0.81
N LEU A 126 -12.70 -1.53 0.14
CA LEU A 126 -12.77 -2.95 -0.16
C LEU A 126 -14.13 -3.33 -0.77
N SER A 127 -15.22 -2.78 -0.24
CA SER A 127 -16.59 -3.04 -0.70
C SER A 127 -16.83 -2.52 -2.13
N ASN A 128 -16.13 -1.48 -2.56
CA ASN A 128 -16.20 -0.98 -3.94
C ASN A 128 -15.60 -1.97 -4.96
N LYS A 129 -14.67 -2.83 -4.52
CA LYS A 129 -13.96 -3.79 -5.41
C LYS A 129 -14.40 -5.23 -5.22
N ILE A 130 -14.90 -5.61 -4.05
CA ILE A 130 -15.29 -6.98 -3.70
C ILE A 130 -16.76 -6.96 -3.34
N SER A 131 -17.58 -7.81 -3.97
CA SER A 131 -19.02 -7.86 -3.67
C SER A 131 -19.40 -8.83 -2.55
N ASP A 132 -18.47 -9.69 -2.11
CA ASP A 132 -18.73 -10.71 -1.08
C ASP A 132 -18.78 -10.09 0.31
N GLN A 133 -20.01 -9.86 0.80
CA GLN A 133 -20.28 -9.26 2.10
C GLN A 133 -19.71 -10.07 3.27
N ARG A 134 -19.78 -11.40 3.24
CA ARG A 134 -19.26 -12.24 4.34
C ARG A 134 -17.74 -12.14 4.43
N PHE A 135 -17.08 -12.04 3.29
CA PHE A 135 -15.65 -11.80 3.23
C PHE A 135 -15.27 -10.43 3.82
N ILE A 136 -16.01 -9.38 3.46
CA ILE A 136 -15.79 -8.02 4.00
C ILE A 136 -16.02 -8.00 5.52
N GLU A 137 -17.07 -8.66 6.01
CA GLU A 137 -17.36 -8.79 7.44
C GLU A 137 -16.25 -9.50 8.19
N LEU A 138 -15.68 -10.57 7.61
CA LEU A 138 -14.53 -11.26 8.20
C LEU A 138 -13.32 -10.32 8.33
N ILE A 139 -13.04 -9.52 7.29
CA ILE A 139 -12.00 -8.50 7.37
C ILE A 139 -12.33 -7.51 8.49
N ARG A 140 -13.56 -7.00 8.56
CA ARG A 140 -13.99 -6.06 9.61
C ARG A 140 -13.81 -6.63 11.02
N LYS A 141 -14.17 -7.90 11.23
CA LYS A 141 -13.92 -8.62 12.49
C LYS A 141 -12.44 -8.69 12.82
N SER A 142 -11.57 -8.87 11.81
CA SER A 142 -10.11 -8.87 12.01
C SER A 142 -9.58 -7.50 12.43
N LEU A 143 -10.10 -6.40 11.86
CA LEU A 143 -9.73 -5.03 12.27
C LEU A 143 -10.16 -4.75 13.72
N ASN A 144 -11.36 -5.21 14.09
CA ASN A 144 -11.96 -4.95 15.40
C ASN A 144 -11.46 -5.87 16.53
N ALA A 145 -10.62 -6.86 16.23
CA ALA A 145 -10.15 -7.83 17.24
C ALA A 145 -9.35 -7.17 18.39
N GLY A 146 -8.82 -5.97 18.13
CA GLY A 146 -8.04 -5.17 19.07
C GLY A 146 -6.69 -5.76 19.46
N TYR A 147 -6.00 -5.14 20.42
CA TYR A 147 -4.73 -5.64 20.95
C TYR A 147 -4.71 -5.62 22.49
N LEU A 148 -3.89 -6.50 23.04
CA LEU A 148 -3.58 -6.58 24.45
C LEU A 148 -2.22 -5.94 24.71
N PHE A 149 -2.16 -5.00 25.65
CA PHE A 149 -0.95 -4.30 26.07
C PHE A 149 -0.88 -4.30 27.60
N LYS A 150 0.21 -4.78 28.20
CA LYS A 150 0.40 -4.85 29.67
C LYS A 150 -0.82 -5.41 30.42
N TYR A 151 -1.39 -6.52 29.94
CA TYR A 151 -2.58 -7.18 30.53
C TYR A 151 -3.88 -6.36 30.55
N THR A 152 -3.89 -5.15 29.98
CA THR A 152 -5.10 -4.37 29.77
C THR A 152 -5.59 -4.55 28.34
N ARG A 153 -6.87 -4.91 28.19
CA ARG A 153 -7.55 -4.98 26.89
C ARG A 153 -7.96 -3.57 26.51
N LYS A 154 -7.42 -3.04 25.41
CA LYS A 154 -7.96 -1.83 24.79
C LYS A 154 -8.87 -2.24 23.65
N THR A 155 -10.11 -1.74 23.66
CA THR A 155 -11.11 -1.98 22.61
C THR A 155 -11.22 -0.79 21.65
N ASP A 156 -10.80 0.40 22.09
CA ASP A 156 -10.84 1.62 21.30
C ASP A 156 -9.59 1.69 20.44
N ILE A 157 -9.62 1.00 19.30
CA ILE A 157 -8.47 0.90 18.42
C ILE A 157 -8.90 1.33 17.04
N ILE A 158 -8.46 2.54 16.69
CA ILE A 158 -8.18 2.90 15.31
C ILE A 158 -6.96 2.03 14.90
N GLY A 159 -7.01 1.39 13.73
CA GLY A 159 -5.97 0.50 13.22
C GLY A 159 -6.12 -1.00 13.53
N THR A 160 -5.35 -1.85 12.83
CA THR A 160 -5.42 -3.31 13.03
C THR A 160 -4.55 -3.81 14.19
N PRO A 161 -4.96 -4.91 14.86
CA PRO A 161 -4.10 -5.69 15.73
C PRO A 161 -2.78 -6.07 15.05
N GLN A 162 -1.67 -5.62 15.62
CA GLN A 162 -0.36 -5.92 15.07
C GLN A 162 0.05 -7.39 15.31
N GLY A 163 0.57 -8.03 14.26
CA GLY A 163 0.91 -9.44 14.19
C GLY A 163 0.12 -10.19 13.12
N SER A 164 -0.91 -9.54 12.55
CA SER A 164 -1.64 -10.06 11.41
C SER A 164 -0.82 -9.90 10.12
N ILE A 165 -0.72 -10.97 9.33
CA ILE A 165 -0.05 -11.00 8.03
C ILE A 165 -0.77 -10.11 7.01
N ILE A 166 -2.02 -9.75 7.30
CA ILE A 166 -2.92 -9.03 6.40
C ILE A 166 -2.71 -7.51 6.51
N SER A 167 -2.23 -7.00 7.64
CA SER A 167 -2.08 -5.55 7.88
C SER A 167 -1.26 -4.83 6.80
N PRO A 168 -0.05 -5.28 6.40
CA PRO A 168 0.71 -4.58 5.36
C PRO A 168 -0.02 -4.49 4.02
N ILE A 169 -0.81 -5.52 3.67
CA ILE A 169 -1.59 -5.55 2.42
C ILE A 169 -2.72 -4.52 2.48
N LEU A 170 -3.44 -4.46 3.60
CA LEU A 170 -4.50 -3.48 3.80
C LEU A 170 -3.97 -2.03 3.82
N ALA A 171 -2.74 -1.83 4.32
CA ALA A 171 -2.08 -0.51 4.32
C ALA A 171 -1.94 -0.01 2.90
N ASN A 172 -1.40 -0.88 2.04
CA ASN A 172 -1.12 -0.54 0.66
C ASN A 172 -2.41 -0.28 -0.13
N ILE A 173 -3.48 -1.04 0.15
CA ILE A 173 -4.80 -0.78 -0.46
C ILE A 173 -5.32 0.60 -0.05
N TYR A 174 -5.22 0.96 1.22
CA TYR A 174 -5.67 2.28 1.70
C TYR A 174 -4.82 3.42 1.13
N LEU A 175 -3.49 3.29 1.18
CA LEU A 175 -2.56 4.31 0.70
C LEU A 175 -2.60 4.50 -0.81
N HIS A 176 -3.04 3.49 -1.58
CA HIS A 176 -3.23 3.63 -3.02
C HIS A 176 -4.22 4.74 -3.38
N GLU A 177 -5.29 4.93 -2.60
CA GLU A 177 -6.24 6.03 -2.83
C GLU A 177 -5.61 7.40 -2.58
N LEU A 178 -4.71 7.49 -1.59
CA LEU A 178 -3.91 8.68 -1.36
C LEU A 178 -2.96 8.93 -2.54
N ASP A 179 -2.33 7.88 -3.07
CA ASP A 179 -1.46 7.98 -4.25
C ASP A 179 -2.24 8.53 -5.46
N LEU A 180 -3.44 8.00 -5.73
CA LEU A 180 -4.29 8.48 -6.82
C LEU A 180 -4.68 9.95 -6.66
N PHE A 181 -5.02 10.36 -5.42
CA PHE A 181 -5.33 11.75 -5.11
C PHE A 181 -4.13 12.67 -5.36
N ILE A 182 -2.93 12.31 -4.89
CA ILE A 182 -1.73 13.10 -5.08
C ILE A 182 -1.31 13.13 -6.56
N MET A 183 -1.48 12.03 -7.29
CA MET A 183 -1.25 11.99 -8.74
C MET A 183 -2.16 12.96 -9.48
N LYS A 184 -3.45 13.03 -9.11
CA LYS A 184 -4.39 14.01 -9.67
C LYS A 184 -3.96 15.43 -9.36
N LEU A 185 -3.61 15.73 -8.10
CA LEU A 185 -3.11 17.05 -7.72
C LEU A 185 -1.83 17.42 -8.46
N LYS A 186 -0.93 16.45 -8.67
CA LYS A 186 0.29 16.65 -9.45
C LYS A 186 -0.03 16.98 -10.91
N ASP A 187 -1.00 16.29 -11.51
CA ASP A 187 -1.44 16.58 -12.87
C ASP A 187 -2.11 17.96 -13.02
N GLU A 188 -2.77 18.46 -11.97
CA GLU A 188 -3.37 19.79 -11.92
C GLU A 188 -2.32 20.88 -11.64
N PHE A 189 -1.34 20.61 -10.78
CA PHE A 189 -0.31 21.55 -10.35
C PHE A 189 0.86 21.67 -11.33
N ASP A 190 1.31 20.55 -11.90
CA ASP A 190 2.47 20.55 -12.80
C ASP A 190 2.09 21.15 -14.15
N PHE A 191 2.76 22.25 -14.51
CA PHE A 191 2.61 22.85 -15.83
C PHE A 191 3.08 21.87 -16.93
N LYS A 192 2.16 21.48 -17.83
CA LYS A 192 2.35 20.46 -18.90
C LYS A 192 2.99 21.02 -20.19
N GLY A 193 3.23 22.32 -20.27
CA GLY A 193 3.85 22.94 -21.44
C GLY A 193 5.39 22.84 -21.47
N LYS A 194 5.98 23.22 -22.60
CA LYS A 194 7.44 23.42 -22.67
C LYS A 194 7.80 24.65 -21.87
N TYR A 195 8.59 24.47 -20.80
CA TYR A 195 9.18 25.59 -20.08
C TYR A 195 10.11 26.37 -21.01
N SER A 196 9.81 27.65 -21.19
CA SER A 196 10.81 28.59 -21.68
C SER A 196 11.51 29.19 -20.47
N PHE A 197 12.73 28.75 -20.18
CA PHE A 197 13.58 29.37 -19.14
C PHE A 197 13.92 30.84 -19.43
N TYR A 198 13.63 31.31 -20.65
CA TYR A 198 13.99 32.63 -21.13
C TYR A 198 12.78 33.36 -21.69
N ASP A 199 12.65 34.64 -21.36
CA ASP A 199 11.64 35.52 -21.96
C ASP A 199 11.81 35.59 -23.50
N SER A 200 10.71 35.85 -24.21
CA SER A 200 10.69 36.13 -25.65
C SER A 200 11.72 37.21 -26.01
N LYS A 201 11.83 38.25 -25.17
CA LYS A 201 12.81 39.33 -25.34
C LYS A 201 14.25 38.84 -25.17
N TYR A 202 14.56 38.04 -24.15
CA TYR A 202 15.88 37.43 -23.96
C TYR A 202 16.30 36.58 -25.16
N ARG A 203 15.39 35.70 -25.65
CA ARG A 203 15.64 34.88 -26.85
C ARG A 203 15.88 35.74 -28.09
N SER A 204 15.11 36.81 -28.27
CA SER A 204 15.27 37.71 -29.42
C SER A 204 16.66 38.35 -29.45
N ILE A 205 17.16 38.80 -28.29
CA ILE A 205 18.50 39.40 -28.14
C ILE A 205 19.58 38.33 -28.37
N GLN A 206 19.40 37.12 -27.82
CA GLN A 206 20.32 35.99 -28.04
C GLN A 206 20.42 35.62 -29.53
N HIS A 207 19.29 35.53 -30.23
CA HIS A 207 19.26 35.24 -31.67
C HIS A 207 19.85 36.38 -32.50
N LYS A 208 19.63 37.64 -32.12
CA LYS A 208 20.27 38.80 -32.76
C LYS A 208 21.78 38.73 -32.60
N LEU A 209 22.29 38.53 -31.38
CA LEU A 209 23.72 38.41 -31.11
C LEU A 209 24.37 37.26 -31.89
N HIS A 210 23.73 36.08 -31.93
CA HIS A 210 24.23 34.94 -32.69
C HIS A 210 24.27 35.24 -34.21
N ARG A 211 23.22 35.83 -34.77
CA ARG A 211 23.20 36.26 -36.18
C ARG A 211 24.27 37.30 -36.47
N SER A 212 24.44 38.29 -35.60
CA SER A 212 25.44 39.33 -35.77
C SER A 212 26.88 38.79 -35.75
N ARG A 213 27.15 37.76 -34.92
CA ARG A 213 28.44 37.05 -34.93
C ARG A 213 28.68 36.29 -36.23
N LYS A 214 27.66 35.61 -36.76
CA LYS A 214 27.76 34.85 -38.02
C LYS A 214 27.98 35.77 -39.22
N LEU A 215 27.40 36.97 -39.19
CA LEU A 215 27.54 37.99 -40.23
C LEU A 215 28.82 38.84 -40.11
N GLY A 216 29.64 38.63 -39.08
CA GLY A 216 30.90 39.36 -38.91
C GLY A 216 30.73 40.86 -38.61
N LEU A 217 29.67 41.27 -37.92
CA LEU A 217 29.43 42.68 -37.57
C LEU A 217 30.48 43.24 -36.61
N ASP A 218 30.58 44.57 -36.62
CA ASP A 218 31.54 45.36 -35.85
C ASP A 218 31.55 45.04 -34.34
N SER A 219 32.75 45.04 -33.75
CA SER A 219 33.03 44.66 -32.36
C SER A 219 32.22 45.46 -31.34
N LEU A 220 31.98 46.75 -31.60
CA LEU A 220 31.16 47.61 -30.74
C LEU A 220 29.69 47.16 -30.69
N THR A 221 29.14 46.73 -31.82
CA THR A 221 27.74 46.29 -31.91
C THR A 221 27.52 44.97 -31.18
N LEU A 222 28.47 44.03 -31.32
CA LEU A 222 28.47 42.75 -30.61
C LEU A 222 28.58 42.96 -29.09
N ARG A 223 29.41 43.93 -28.67
CA ARG A 223 29.59 44.27 -27.25
C ARG A 223 28.32 44.89 -26.65
N LYS A 224 27.63 45.78 -27.36
CA LYS A 224 26.35 46.35 -26.92
C LYS A 224 25.28 45.26 -26.72
N LEU A 225 25.10 44.37 -27.69
CA LEU A 225 24.14 43.25 -27.60
C LEU A 225 24.49 42.26 -26.48
N ALA A 226 25.78 42.02 -26.23
CA ALA A 226 26.21 41.16 -25.13
C ALA A 226 25.94 41.77 -23.74
N ILE A 227 26.11 43.09 -23.60
CA ILE A 227 25.75 43.82 -22.38
C ILE A 227 24.23 43.80 -22.17
N GLU A 228 23.46 44.02 -23.24
CA GLU A 228 22.00 43.98 -23.19
C GLU A 228 21.48 42.59 -22.76
N LEU A 229 22.09 41.51 -23.28
CA LEU A 229 21.78 40.14 -22.87
C LEU A 229 22.16 39.86 -21.41
N ARG A 230 23.25 40.45 -20.91
CA ARG A 230 23.71 40.31 -19.53
C ARG A 230 22.81 41.06 -18.54
N ASN A 231 22.32 42.24 -18.93
CA ASN A 231 21.46 43.08 -18.11
C ASN A 231 20.01 42.57 -18.04
N HIS A 232 19.57 41.78 -19.03
CA HIS A 232 18.29 41.11 -18.95
C HIS A 232 18.40 39.93 -17.98
N ASN A 233 17.73 40.03 -16.83
CA ASN A 233 17.79 39.06 -15.73
C ASN A 233 17.58 37.62 -16.22
N ARG A 234 18.51 36.73 -15.83
CA ARG A 234 18.37 35.27 -15.98
C ARG A 234 17.32 34.69 -15.02
N ASP A 235 17.00 35.43 -13.96
CA ASP A 235 16.23 34.94 -12.81
C ASP A 235 14.71 35.16 -12.95
N TYR A 236 14.13 34.71 -14.06
CA TYR A 236 12.72 34.35 -14.06
C TYR A 236 12.59 32.90 -13.57
N LYS A 237 12.87 32.67 -12.28
CA LYS A 237 12.30 31.49 -11.59
C LYS A 237 10.81 31.75 -11.42
N ASN A 238 10.08 31.57 -12.51
CA ASN A 238 8.63 31.64 -12.51
C ASN A 238 8.09 30.67 -11.44
N GLU A 239 7.11 31.12 -10.65
CA GLU A 239 6.33 30.25 -9.74
C GLU A 239 5.80 28.99 -10.45
N PHE A 240 5.61 29.09 -11.78
CA PHE A 240 5.25 28.02 -12.69
C PHE A 240 6.29 26.90 -12.87
N THR A 241 7.53 27.04 -12.39
CA THR A 241 8.60 26.01 -12.54
C THR A 241 8.65 24.97 -11.41
N ARG A 242 7.85 25.16 -10.35
CA ARG A 242 7.78 24.19 -9.25
C ARG A 242 7.02 22.96 -9.72
N LYS A 243 7.61 21.78 -9.52
CA LYS A 243 6.96 20.50 -9.76
C LYS A 243 6.68 19.81 -8.45
N LEU A 244 5.51 19.17 -8.35
CA LEU A 244 5.18 18.39 -7.17
C LEU A 244 5.92 17.05 -7.23
N GLN A 245 6.81 16.83 -6.25
CA GLN A 245 7.48 15.56 -6.05
C GLN A 245 6.73 14.76 -4.99
N TYR A 246 6.34 13.54 -5.34
CA TYR A 246 5.71 12.58 -4.44
C TYR A 246 6.40 11.24 -4.63
N ILE A 247 6.90 10.68 -3.53
CA ILE A 247 7.51 9.35 -3.45
C ILE A 247 6.45 8.45 -2.82
N ARG A 248 6.11 7.36 -3.49
CA ARG A 248 5.11 6.43 -2.98
C ARG A 248 5.73 5.58 -1.88
N TYR A 249 4.93 5.27 -0.88
CA TYR A 249 5.33 4.47 0.27
C TYR A 249 5.85 3.07 -0.11
N ALA A 250 5.41 2.50 -1.23
CA ALA A 250 5.84 1.17 -1.68
C ALA A 250 7.11 1.16 -2.55
N ASP A 251 7.67 2.34 -2.86
CA ASP A 251 8.88 2.48 -3.67
C ASP A 251 10.18 2.56 -2.81
N ASP A 252 10.06 2.58 -1.47
CA ASP A 252 11.14 2.50 -0.47
C ASP A 252 11.20 1.09 0.19
#